data_AF-A0A1S9IU85-F1
#
_entry.id   AF-A0A1S9IU85-F1
#
_cell.length_a   1.000
_cell.length_b   1.000
_cell.length_c   1.000
_cell.angle_alpha   90.00
_cell.angle_beta   90.00
_cell.angle_gamma   90.00
#
_symmetry.space_group_name_H-M   'P 1'
#
loop_
_entity.id
_entity.type
_entity.pdbx_description
1 polymer ?
#
loop_
_entity_poly.entity_id
_entity_poly.type
_entity_poly.pdbx_seq_one_letter_code
_entity_poly.pdbx_strand_id
1 'polypeptide(L)'
;SRGGSVTIIRLIEASPSVALVNPEFSCEVLIRHDSDNQLSSCPLAWFEQRYTRLFYVPLFKPAPAPAGGSGSGPLTLHPSVLFIRWRERSIWRSAEPDDGHYSKFL
;
A
#
# COMPACT_ATOMS: atom_id res chain seq x y z
N SER A 1 17.35 7.90 -17.03
CA SER A 1 16.97 7.55 -15.64
C SER A 1 15.67 6.75 -15.71
N ARG A 2 15.61 5.53 -15.16
CA ARG A 2 14.34 4.81 -15.02
C ARG A 2 13.54 5.55 -13.93
N GLY A 3 12.43 6.19 -14.29
CA GLY A 3 11.56 6.88 -13.33
C GLY A 3 11.09 5.90 -12.25
N GLY A 4 11.05 6.33 -10.99
CA GLY A 4 10.57 5.50 -9.87
C GLY A 4 9.07 5.24 -9.99
N SER A 5 8.65 4.03 -9.62
CA SER A 5 7.24 3.69 -9.46
C SER A 5 6.76 3.98 -8.04
N VAL A 6 5.47 4.24 -7.93
CA VAL A 6 4.82 4.55 -6.66
C VAL A 6 3.52 3.76 -6.54
N THR A 7 3.18 3.40 -5.31
CA THR A 7 1.93 2.72 -4.97
C THR A 7 1.00 3.69 -4.25
N ILE A 8 -0.26 3.82 -4.72
CA ILE A 8 -1.28 4.59 -4.01
C ILE A 8 -1.73 3.81 -2.78
N ILE A 9 -1.63 4.43 -1.60
CA ILE A 9 -2.02 3.84 -0.33
C ILE A 9 -3.45 4.21 0.03
N ARG A 10 -3.82 5.48 -0.15
CA ARG A 10 -5.17 6.00 0.15
C ARG A 10 -5.43 7.32 -0.57
N LEU A 11 -6.71 7.63 -0.72
CA LEU A 11 -7.21 8.96 -1.07
C LEU A 11 -7.80 9.62 0.17
N ILE A 12 -7.64 10.93 0.27
CA ILE A 12 -8.12 11.76 1.39
C ILE A 12 -8.92 12.89 0.78
N GLU A 13 -10.22 12.92 1.03
CA GLU A 13 -11.08 14.01 0.61
C GLU A 13 -10.94 15.19 1.57
N ALA A 14 -10.80 16.39 1.02
CA ALA A 14 -10.83 17.63 1.77
C ALA A 14 -12.27 17.97 2.17
N SER A 15 -12.42 18.94 3.09
CA SER A 15 -13.76 19.42 3.44
C SER A 15 -14.43 20.10 2.24
N PRO A 16 -15.77 20.05 2.14
CA PRO A 16 -16.50 20.65 1.02
C PRO A 16 -16.19 22.14 0.82
N SER A 17 -15.98 22.89 1.90
CA SER A 17 -15.61 24.31 1.83
C SER A 17 -14.24 24.54 1.18
N VAL A 18 -13.28 23.65 1.44
CA VAL A 18 -11.94 23.71 0.80
C VAL A 18 -12.05 23.34 -0.68
N ALA A 19 -12.79 22.28 -0.99
CA ALA A 19 -13.01 21.84 -2.36
C ALA A 19 -13.75 22.88 -3.22
N LEU A 20 -14.65 23.67 -2.61
CA LEU A 20 -15.37 24.74 -3.32
C LEU A 20 -14.45 25.90 -3.71
N VAL A 21 -13.47 26.25 -2.86
CA VAL A 21 -12.57 27.39 -3.10
C VAL A 21 -11.37 26.98 -3.96
N ASN A 22 -10.83 25.77 -3.75
CA ASN A 22 -9.68 25.25 -4.50
C ASN A 22 -9.95 23.79 -4.91
N PRO A 23 -10.67 23.57 -6.04
CA PRO A 23 -11.07 22.23 -6.47
C PRO A 23 -9.86 21.31 -6.75
N GLU A 24 -8.69 21.85 -7.08
CA GLU A 24 -7.47 21.08 -7.29
C GLU A 24 -6.90 20.45 -6.01
N PHE A 25 -7.28 20.95 -4.82
CA PHE A 25 -6.94 20.40 -3.51
C PHE A 25 -8.10 19.62 -2.86
N SER A 26 -9.16 19.34 -3.61
CA SER A 26 -10.33 18.59 -3.11
C SER A 26 -9.98 17.16 -2.68
N CYS A 27 -8.96 16.57 -3.30
CA CYS A 27 -8.49 15.22 -3.00
C CYS A 27 -6.96 15.20 -2.90
N GLU A 28 -6.45 14.63 -1.82
CA GLU A 28 -5.04 14.35 -1.63
C GLU A 28 -4.78 12.85 -1.77
N VAL A 29 -3.68 12.48 -2.43
CA VAL A 29 -3.25 11.10 -2.56
C VAL A 29 -2.02 10.85 -1.69
N LEU A 30 -2.09 9.82 -0.85
CA LEU A 30 -0.94 9.32 -0.12
C LEU A 30 -0.30 8.19 -0.93
N ILE A 31 0.97 8.35 -1.26
CA ILE A 31 1.73 7.41 -2.08
C ILE A 31 2.93 6.88 -1.31
N ARG A 32 3.34 5.67 -1.69
CA ARG A 32 4.57 5.03 -1.22
C ARG A 32 5.50 4.81 -2.40
N HIS A 33 6.74 5.27 -2.27
CA HIS A 33 7.77 5.07 -3.28
C HIS A 33 8.30 3.65 -3.21
N ASP A 34 8.35 2.94 -4.34
CA ASP A 34 8.76 1.53 -4.34
C ASP A 34 10.27 1.35 -4.14
N SER A 35 11.07 2.41 -4.34
CA SER A 35 12.53 2.39 -4.22
C SER A 35 13.03 2.35 -2.78
N ASP A 36 12.41 3.13 -1.90
CA ASP A 36 12.87 3.38 -0.53
C ASP A 36 11.74 3.23 0.50
N ASN A 37 10.54 2.87 0.05
CA ASN A 37 9.35 2.71 0.88
C ASN A 37 8.95 4.00 1.63
N GLN A 38 9.43 5.16 1.17
CA GLN A 38 9.08 6.46 1.74
C GLN A 38 7.64 6.82 1.41
N LEU A 39 6.99 7.53 2.33
CA LEU A 39 5.63 8.03 2.17
C LEU A 39 5.66 9.52 1.82
N SER A 40 4.84 9.91 0.85
CA SER A 40 4.61 11.31 0.51
C SER A 40 3.15 11.52 0.14
N SER A 41 2.65 12.74 0.32
CA SER A 41 1.32 13.13 -0.12
C SER A 41 1.37 14.28 -1.12
N CYS A 42 0.39 14.34 -2.00
CA CYS A 42 0.23 15.45 -2.93
C CYS A 42 -1.23 15.55 -3.43
N PRO A 43 -1.64 16.69 -3.99
CA PRO A 43 -2.96 16.80 -4.62
C PRO A 43 -3.12 15.79 -5.74
N LEU A 44 -4.30 15.17 -5.82
CA LEU A 44 -4.61 14.17 -6.84
C LEU A 44 -4.40 14.71 -8.26
N ALA A 45 -4.80 15.96 -8.50
CA ALA A 45 -4.62 16.63 -9.79
C ALA A 45 -3.14 16.69 -10.21
N TRP A 46 -2.22 16.91 -9.27
CA TRP A 46 -0.78 16.95 -9.55
C TRP A 46 -0.22 15.55 -9.76
N PHE A 47 -0.73 14.57 -9.01
CA PHE A 47 -0.35 13.18 -9.18
C PHE A 47 -0.67 12.67 -10.59
N GLU A 48 -1.88 12.94 -11.08
CA GLU A 48 -2.32 12.51 -12.43
C GLU A 48 -1.50 13.16 -13.55
N GLN A 49 -1.00 14.38 -13.34
CA GLN A 49 -0.13 15.06 -14.31
C GLN A 49 1.28 14.46 -14.34
N ARG A 50 1.79 13.99 -13.20
CA ARG A 50 3.20 13.59 -13.03
C ARG A 50 3.43 12.09 -13.16
N TYR A 51 2.42 11.28 -12.88
CA TYR A 51 2.53 9.83 -12.88
C TYR A 51 1.63 9.20 -13.96
N THR A 52 2.21 8.29 -14.73
CA THR A 52 1.44 7.48 -15.68
C THR A 52 1.08 6.15 -15.03
N ARG A 53 -0.18 5.74 -15.17
CA ARG A 53 -0.65 4.44 -14.66
C ARG A 53 0.00 3.30 -15.45
N LEU A 54 0.83 2.50 -14.79
CA LEU A 54 1.53 1.37 -15.41
C LEU A 54 0.71 0.08 -15.48
N PHE A 55 -0.20 -0.14 -14.51
CA PHE A 55 -1.02 -1.35 -14.46
C PHE A 55 -2.45 -1.05 -14.00
N TYR A 56 -3.43 -1.75 -14.58
CA TYR A 56 -4.76 -1.83 -14.02
C TYR A 56 -4.71 -2.86 -12.90
N VAL A 57 -4.90 -2.45 -11.64
CA VAL A 57 -5.17 -3.40 -10.55
C VAL A 57 -6.35 -4.27 -11.03
N PRO A 58 -6.25 -5.62 -11.02
CA PRO A 58 -7.37 -6.46 -11.37
C PRO A 58 -8.56 -6.03 -10.51
N LEU A 59 -9.64 -5.59 -11.15
CA LEU A 59 -10.88 -5.30 -10.45
C LEU A 59 -11.27 -6.62 -9.76
N PHE A 60 -11.03 -6.73 -8.46
CA PHE A 60 -11.46 -7.88 -7.70
C PHE A 60 -12.98 -7.85 -7.76
N LYS A 61 -13.56 -8.70 -8.61
CA LYS A 61 -14.98 -8.99 -8.59
C LYS A 61 -15.32 -9.30 -7.14
N PRO A 62 -16.30 -8.61 -6.52
CA PRO A 62 -16.69 -8.93 -5.16
C PRO A 62 -16.99 -10.43 -5.10
N ALA A 63 -16.24 -11.14 -4.25
CA ALA A 63 -16.50 -12.56 -4.02
C ALA A 63 -17.95 -12.68 -3.53
N PRO A 64 -18.73 -13.66 -4.04
CA PRO A 64 -20.08 -13.89 -3.55
C PRO A 64 -20.02 -14.09 -2.03
N ALA A 65 -20.95 -13.43 -1.32
CA ALA A 65 -21.00 -13.45 0.14
C ALA A 65 -20.93 -14.90 0.66
N PRO A 66 -20.03 -15.23 1.59
CA PRO A 66 -19.98 -16.57 2.15
C PRO A 66 -21.29 -16.84 2.90
N ALA A 67 -22.01 -17.87 2.46
CA ALA A 67 -23.17 -18.38 3.17
C ALA A 67 -22.72 -18.92 4.52
N GLY A 68 -23.16 -18.26 5.60
CA GLY A 68 -23.27 -18.82 6.96
C GLY A 68 -21.99 -19.43 7.55
N GLY A 69 -21.30 -18.67 8.39
CA GLY A 69 -20.26 -19.21 9.25
C GLY A 69 -19.95 -18.28 10.41
N SER A 70 -20.66 -18.48 11.52
CA SER A 70 -20.39 -17.81 12.80
C SER A 70 -19.04 -18.29 13.34
N GLY A 71 -18.00 -17.48 13.18
CA GLY A 71 -16.65 -17.74 13.68
C GLY A 71 -16.17 -16.53 14.48
N SER A 72 -16.29 -16.63 15.81
CA SER A 72 -15.80 -15.65 16.78
C SER A 72 -14.27 -15.53 16.70
N GLY A 73 -13.78 -14.36 16.28
CA GLY A 73 -12.36 -13.97 16.28
C GLY A 73 -12.20 -12.47 16.59
N PRO A 74 -11.06 -12.02 17.15
CA PRO A 74 -11.01 -10.88 18.09
C PRO A 74 -11.06 -9.48 17.48
N LEU A 75 -11.57 -9.28 16.27
CA LEU A 75 -11.78 -7.95 15.68
C LEU A 75 -13.06 -7.98 14.86
N THR A 76 -14.20 -7.66 15.48
CA THR A 76 -15.46 -7.42 14.78
C THR A 76 -15.35 -6.11 14.00
N LEU A 77 -14.71 -6.17 12.83
CA LEU A 77 -14.66 -5.08 11.88
C LEU A 77 -16.00 -4.98 11.14
N HIS A 78 -16.41 -3.74 10.87
CA HIS A 78 -17.60 -3.46 10.09
C HIS A 78 -17.48 -4.12 8.69
N PRO A 79 -18.58 -4.65 8.10
CA PRO A 79 -18.53 -5.38 6.82
C PRO A 79 -18.03 -4.56 5.62
N SER A 80 -17.92 -3.23 5.76
CA SER A 80 -17.31 -2.35 4.75
C SER A 80 -15.78 -2.26 4.85
N VAL A 81 -15.16 -2.82 5.88
CA VAL A 81 -13.72 -2.71 6.15
C VAL A 81 -13.03 -4.00 5.69
N LEU A 82 -12.28 -3.88 4.60
CA LEU A 82 -11.43 -4.97 4.10
C LEU A 82 -10.12 -5.02 4.89
N PHE A 83 -9.96 -6.07 5.70
CA PHE A 83 -8.70 -6.38 6.37
C PHE A 83 -7.86 -7.31 5.51
N ILE A 84 -6.79 -6.79 4.92
CA ILE A 84 -5.78 -7.61 4.24
C ILE A 84 -4.72 -7.96 5.28
N ARG A 85 -4.80 -9.17 5.85
CA ARG A 85 -3.68 -9.73 6.61
C ARG A 85 -2.58 -10.06 5.61
N TRP A 86 -1.63 -9.14 5.42
CA TRP A 86 -0.42 -9.44 4.66
C TRP A 86 0.22 -10.65 5.34
N ARG A 87 0.38 -11.76 4.60
CA ARG A 87 0.94 -12.99 5.14
C ARG A 87 2.23 -12.65 5.88
N GLU A 88 2.32 -13.18 7.10
CA GLU A 88 3.54 -13.33 7.86
C GLU A 88 4.66 -13.73 6.90
N ARG A 89 5.75 -12.93 6.86
CA ARG A 89 6.96 -13.36 6.17
C ARG A 89 7.30 -14.70 6.77
N SER A 90 7.13 -15.78 6.00
CA SER A 90 7.81 -17.02 6.29
C SER A 90 9.28 -16.64 6.42
N ILE A 91 9.76 -16.61 7.67
CA ILE A 91 11.12 -16.30 8.03
C ILE A 91 11.97 -17.13 7.10
N TRP A 92 12.67 -16.46 6.19
CA TRP A 92 13.64 -17.11 5.34
C TRP A 92 14.73 -17.59 6.30
N ARG A 93 14.64 -18.84 6.74
CA ARG A 93 15.76 -19.50 7.39
C ARG A 93 16.72 -19.87 6.27
N SER A 94 17.87 -19.21 6.24
CA SER A 94 19.21 -19.74 5.92
C SER A 94 20.19 -18.54 5.91
N ALA A 95 21.40 -18.60 6.46
CA ALA A 95 22.27 -19.75 6.64
C ALA A 95 22.89 -19.81 8.04
N GLU A 96 23.22 -21.03 8.46
CA GLU A 96 24.17 -21.33 9.54
C GLU A 96 25.47 -20.53 9.31
N PRO A 97 26.09 -19.94 10.34
CA PRO A 97 27.42 -19.37 10.17
C PRO A 97 28.38 -20.49 9.79
N ASP A 98 28.83 -20.50 8.55
CA ASP A 98 29.91 -21.35 8.09
C ASP A 98 31.19 -20.94 8.85
N ASP A 99 31.72 -21.87 9.65
CA ASP A 99 33.00 -21.77 10.40
C ASP A 99 34.23 -21.62 9.47
N GLY A 100 34.02 -21.45 8.16
CA GLY A 100 35.04 -21.25 7.13
C GLY A 100 35.50 -19.79 6.92
N HIS A 101 35.11 -18.84 7.77
CA HIS A 101 35.55 -17.45 7.62
C HIS A 101 37.02 -17.27 8.03
N TYR A 102 37.85 -16.91 7.05
CA TYR A 102 39.28 -16.64 7.18
C TYR A 102 39.55 -15.44 8.11
N SER A 103 39.58 -15.71 9.42
CA SER A 103 40.29 -14.89 10.41
C SER A 103 41.71 -15.42 10.59
N LYS A 104 42.48 -15.38 9.51
CA LYS A 104 43.94 -15.49 9.56
C LYS A 104 44.48 -14.50 8.54
N PHE A 105 45.46 -13.71 8.95
CA PHE A 105 46.04 -12.58 8.20
C PHE A 105 45.17 -11.31 8.23
N LEU A 106 45.16 -10.62 9.37
CA LEU A 106 45.56 -9.20 9.48
C LEU A 106 45.84 -8.88 10.96
#